data_AF-A0A4Q2ZHE1-F1
#
_entry.id   AF-A0A4Q2ZHE1-F1
#
_cell.length_a   1.000
_cell.length_b   1.000
_cell.length_c   1.000
_cell.angle_alpha   90.00
_cell.angle_beta   90.00
_cell.angle_gamma   90.00
#
_symmetry.space_group_name_H-M   'P 1'
#
loop_
_entity.id
_entity.type
_entity.pdbx_description
1 polymer ?
#
loop_
_entity_poly.entity_id
_entity_poly.type
_entity_poly.pdbx_seq_one_letter_code
_entity_poly.pdbx_strand_id
1 'polypeptide(L)' 'MNDLIQRLIAAHRKLNHEIRRELARRLPDSIRLARLQKERLAIKDRLFRHFPDAADMRRVARGVIRRARTA' A
#
# COMPACT_ATOMS: atom_id res chain seq x y z
N MET A 1 -17.68 9.60 3.99
CA MET A 1 -17.68 8.77 2.76
C MET A 1 -16.26 8.60 2.22
N ASN A 2 -15.40 7.80 2.88
CA ASN A 2 -14.27 7.10 2.22
C ASN A 2 -13.50 6.09 3.11
N ASP A 3 -14.17 5.45 4.09
CA ASP A 3 -13.48 4.65 5.11
C ASP A 3 -12.74 3.44 4.52
N LEU A 4 -13.35 2.80 3.52
CA LEU A 4 -12.75 1.69 2.76
C LEU A 4 -11.41 2.09 2.11
N ILE A 5 -11.35 3.30 1.57
CA ILE A 5 -10.19 3.80 0.81
C ILE A 5 -9.09 4.24 1.76
N GLN A 6 -9.45 4.82 2.91
CA GLN A 6 -8.48 5.08 3.98
C GLN A 6 -7.88 3.77 4.52
N ARG A 7 -8.70 2.73 4.73
CA ARG A 7 -8.24 1.40 5.17
C ARG A 7 -7.33 0.76 4.14
N LEU A 8 -7.66 0.83 2.85
CA LEU A 8 -6.82 0.29 1.77
C LEU A 8 -5.47 1.02 1.69
N ILE A 9 -5.45 2.35 1.85
CA ILE A 9 -4.20 3.12 1.87
C ILE A 9 -3.37 2.81 3.11
N ALA A 10 -4.00 2.69 4.28
CA ALA A 10 -3.32 2.28 5.51
C ALA A 10 -2.71 0.88 5.39
N ALA A 11 -3.46 -0.09 4.84
CA ALA A 11 -2.98 -1.44 4.57
C ALA A 11 -1.80 -1.43 3.57
N HIS A 12 -1.90 -0.63 2.50
CA HIS A 12 -0.82 -0.48 1.52
C HIS A 12 0.44 0.13 2.13
N ARG A 13 0.29 1.11 3.03
CA ARG A 13 1.43 1.70 3.77
C ARG A 13 2.07 0.70 4.72
N LYS A 14 1.27 -0.09 5.44
CA LYS A 14 1.75 -1.14 6.34
C LYS A 14 2.56 -2.18 5.57
N LEU A 15 2.05 -2.66 4.43
CA LEU A 15 2.76 -3.61 3.57
C LEU A 15 4.07 -3.03 3.00
N ASN A 16 4.06 -1.78 2.53
CA ASN A 16 5.31 -1.15 2.07
C ASN A 16 6.32 -0.96 3.21
N HIS A 17 5.86 -0.67 4.42
CA HIS A 17 6.73 -0.57 5.59
C HIS A 17 7.32 -1.94 5.95
N GLU A 18 6.51 -3.00 5.95
CA GLU A 18 6.97 -4.38 6.19
C GLU A 18 7.95 -4.85 5.11
N ILE A 19 7.70 -4.57 3.83
CA ILE A 19 8.63 -4.86 2.73
C ILE A 19 9.95 -4.14 2.92
N ARG A 20 9.92 -2.83 3.24
CA ARG A 20 11.15 -2.05 3.50
C ARG A 20 11.90 -2.56 4.72
N ARG A 21 11.18 -2.96 5.77
CA ARG A 21 11.75 -3.50 7.01
C ARG A 21 12.40 -4.87 6.78
N GLU A 22 11.78 -5.71 5.95
CA GLU A 22 12.33 -7.01 5.56
C GLU A 22 13.54 -6.86 4.63
N LEU A 23 13.50 -5.90 3.68
CA LEU A 23 14.66 -5.55 2.84
C LEU A 23 15.82 -4.94 3.61
N ALA A 24 15.54 -4.23 4.72
CA ALA A 24 16.58 -3.64 5.57
C ALA A 24 17.23 -4.65 6.53
N ARG A 25 16.78 -5.91 6.57
CA ARG A 25 17.42 -6.96 7.38
C ARG A 25 18.72 -7.44 6.71
N ARG A 26 19.68 -7.85 7.54
CA ARG A 26 20.96 -8.43 7.08
C ARG A 26 20.80 -9.72 6.26
N LEU A 27 19.72 -10.46 6.50
CA LEU A 27 19.31 -11.64 5.73
C LEU A 27 17.83 -11.48 5.36
N PRO A 28 17.53 -10.85 4.22
CA PRO A 28 16.16 -10.71 3.76
C PRO A 28 15.61 -12.08 3.33
N ASP A 29 14.43 -12.44 3.84
CA ASP A 29 13.73 -13.65 3.42
C ASP A 29 13.01 -13.39 2.09
N SER A 30 13.58 -13.92 1.01
CA SER A 30 13.06 -13.82 -0.35
C SER A 30 11.65 -14.41 -0.50
N ILE A 31 11.32 -15.46 0.25
CA ILE A 31 9.99 -16.10 0.22
C ILE A 31 8.98 -15.19 0.89
N ARG A 32 9.34 -14.62 2.03
CA ARG A 32 8.53 -13.64 2.76
C ARG A 32 8.33 -12.36 1.93
N LEU A 33 9.36 -11.89 1.23
CA LEU A 33 9.27 -10.78 0.29
C LEU A 33 8.35 -11.08 -0.89
N ALA A 34 8.47 -12.25 -1.51
CA ALA A 34 7.61 -12.66 -2.61
C ALA A 34 6.14 -12.74 -2.15
N ARG A 35 5.87 -13.25 -0.94
CA ARG A 35 4.53 -13.28 -0.35
C ARG A 35 3.96 -11.88 -0.13
N LEU A 36 4.75 -10.98 0.47
CA LEU A 36 4.35 -9.58 0.69
C LEU A 36 4.12 -8.83 -0.63
N GLN A 37 4.92 -9.10 -1.67
CA GLN A 37 4.72 -8.53 -2.99
C GLN A 37 3.45 -9.07 -3.66
N LYS A 38 3.14 -10.36 -3.49
CA LYS A 38 1.92 -10.99 -4.01
C LYS A 38 0.67 -10.45 -3.32
N GLU A 39 0.71 -10.24 -2.00
CA GLU A 39 -0.36 -9.57 -1.24
C GLU A 39 -0.53 -8.12 -1.68
N ARG A 40 0.58 -7.39 -1.89
CA ARG A 40 0.54 -6.02 -2.42
C ARG A 40 -0.10 -5.98 -3.82
N LEU A 41 0.19 -6.96 -4.68
CA LEU A 41 -0.39 -7.07 -6.01
C LEU A 41 -1.90 -7.33 -5.93
N ALA A 42 -2.34 -8.29 -5.12
CA ALA A 42 -3.76 -8.57 -4.93
C ALA A 42 -4.55 -7.36 -4.40
N ILE A 43 -3.96 -6.57 -3.50
CA ILE A 43 -4.57 -5.32 -3.01
C ILE A 43 -4.59 -4.25 -4.11
N LYS A 44 -3.52 -4.15 -4.91
CA LYS A 44 -3.48 -3.25 -6.07
C LYS A 44 -4.56 -3.64 -7.08
N ASP A 45 -4.74 -4.93 -7.37
CA ASP A 45 -5.78 -5.41 -8.29
C ASP A 45 -7.19 -5.15 -7.76
N ARG A 46 -7.43 -5.35 -6.45
CA ARG A 46 -8.70 -4.94 -5.82
C ARG A 46 -8.92 -3.43 -5.89
N LEU A 47 -7.88 -2.63 -5.69
CA LEU A 47 -7.95 -1.17 -5.83
C LEU A 47 -8.25 -0.76 -7.27
N PHE A 48 -7.59 -1.35 -8.26
CA PHE A 48 -7.86 -1.10 -9.68
C PHE A 48 -9.29 -1.47 -10.09
N ARG A 49 -9.86 -2.52 -9.47
CA ARG A 49 -11.25 -2.90 -9.71
C ARG A 49 -12.26 -1.88 -9.17
N HIS A 50 -11.87 -1.08 -8.18
CA HIS A 50 -12.70 0.00 -7.61
C HIS A 50 -12.32 1.40 -8.13
N PHE A 51 -11.11 1.56 -8.65
CA PHE A 51 -10.59 2.78 -9.24
C PHE A 51 -10.03 2.47 -10.63
N PRO A 52 -10.77 2.76 -11.70
CA PRO A 52 -10.33 2.46 -13.06
C PRO A 52 -9.08 3.26 -13.47
N ASP A 53 -8.72 4.33 -12.74
CA ASP A 53 -7.57 5.17 -13.07
C ASP A 53 -6.46 5.16 -12.00
N ALA A 54 -5.25 4.79 -12.43
CA ALA A 54 -4.04 4.86 -11.63
C ALA A 54 -3.70 6.31 -11.22
N ALA A 55 -4.14 7.30 -11.98
CA ALA A 55 -3.99 8.72 -11.65
C ALA A 55 -4.85 9.12 -10.44
N ASP A 56 -6.07 8.57 -10.33
CA ASP A 56 -6.95 8.78 -9.19
C ASP A 56 -6.37 8.16 -7.93
N MET A 57 -5.81 6.94 -8.03
CA MET A 57 -5.09 6.33 -6.93
C MET A 57 -3.94 7.22 -6.43
N ARG A 58 -3.15 7.81 -7.34
CA ARG A 58 -2.08 8.77 -6.97
C ARG A 58 -2.62 10.05 -6.36
N ARG A 59 -3.77 10.56 -6.80
CA ARG A 59 -4.43 11.75 -6.22
C ARG A 59 -4.90 11.46 -4.79
N VAL A 60 -5.60 10.36 -4.57
CA VAL A 60 -6.10 9.95 -3.26
C VAL A 60 -4.93 9.64 -2.32
N ALA A 61 -3.91 8.91 -2.79
CA ALA A 61 -2.71 8.64 -2.00
C ALA A 61 -2.00 9.93 -1.57
N ARG A 62 -1.85 10.91 -2.48
CA ARG A 62 -1.29 12.23 -2.15
C ARG A 62 -2.16 12.99 -1.14
N GLY A 63 -3.48 12.92 -1.25
CA GLY A 63 -4.42 13.53 -0.30
C GLY A 63 -4.33 12.93 1.11
N VAL A 64 -4.21 11.61 1.22
CA VAL A 64 -4.04 10.91 2.51
C VAL A 64 -2.66 11.15 3.11
N ILE A 65 -1.59 11.19 2.29
CA ILE A 65 -0.25 11.56 2.76
C ILE A 65 -0.24 12.97 3.33
N ARG A 66 -0.93 13.92 2.68
CA ARG A 66 -1.04 15.29 3.15
C ARG A 66 -1.78 15.39 4.48
N ARG A 67 -2.89 14.65 4.67
CA ARG A 67 -3.64 14.60 5.93
C ARG A 67 -2.88 13.92 7.07
N ALA A 68 -2.15 12.84 6.78
CA ALA A 68 -1.37 12.11 7.80
C ALA A 68 -0.11 12.87 8.26
N ARG A 69 0.24 14.00 7.62
CA ARG A 69 1.33 14.89 8.05
C ARG A 69 0.83 16.05 8.93
N THR A 70 -0.49 16.23 9.01
CA THR A 70 -1.16 17.32 9.73
C THR A 70 -1.94 16.84 10.96
N ALA A 71 -1.79 15.57 11.35
CA ALA A 71 -2.33 14.98 12.57
C ALA A 71 -1.16 14.41 13.37
#